data_AF-A0A1G2G2Z5-F1
#
_entry.id   AF-A0A1G2G2Z5-F1
#
_cell.length_a   1.000
_cell.length_b   1.000
_cell.length_c   1.000
_cell.angle_alpha   90.00
_cell.angle_beta   90.00
_cell.angle_gamma   90.00
#
_symmetry.space_group_name_H-M   'P 1'
#
loop_
_entity.id
_entity.type
_entity.pdbx_description
1 polymer ?
#
loop_
_entity_poly.entity_id
_entity_poly.type
_entity_poly.pdbx_seq_one_letter_code
_entity_poly.pdbx_strand_id
1 'polypeptide(L)'
;MTNNDTSFRRAALQGMTEDEMESLVRAVFAEGATTADIRWWWGMSQAERDSIVESDSAMRLAAFSHFCKDLHMDPKSAFRKLHETFIIYSDYPLEPAYFTEMQSQGFTPDDYVLPWELGNRIGIYVQKLATNGKEQFQAQMKGFTTANAFLRHKLKVHEI
;
A
#
# COMPACT_ATOMS: atom_id res chain seq x y z
N MET A 1 28.44 0.42 2.33
CA MET A 1 28.46 1.85 1.99
C MET A 1 27.02 2.33 2.00
N THR A 2 26.60 2.97 3.07
CA THR A 2 25.28 3.60 3.17
C THR A 2 25.31 4.89 2.35
N ASN A 3 24.56 4.91 1.26
CA ASN A 3 24.45 6.07 0.39
C ASN A 3 23.50 7.06 1.08
N ASN A 4 24.04 7.86 2.00
CA ASN A 4 23.32 8.91 2.73
C ASN A 4 23.08 10.12 1.83
N ASP A 5 22.40 9.91 0.69
CA ASP A 5 21.94 11.00 -0.15
C ASP A 5 20.69 11.64 0.47
N THR A 6 20.91 12.46 1.50
CA THR A 6 19.88 13.25 2.21
C THR A 6 19.42 14.47 1.41
N SER A 7 19.86 14.63 0.15
CA SER A 7 19.50 15.75 -0.73
C SER A 7 18.01 15.79 -1.12
N PHE A 8 17.24 14.80 -0.71
CA PHE A 8 15.82 14.67 -1.02
C PHE A 8 14.88 15.55 -0.16
N ARG A 9 15.40 16.40 0.73
CA ARG A 9 14.61 17.30 1.60
C ARG A 9 13.79 18.33 0.78
N ARG A 10 12.63 17.92 0.25
CA ARG A 10 11.58 18.80 -0.30
C ARG A 10 10.65 19.30 0.81
N ALA A 11 9.85 20.33 0.50
CA ALA A 11 8.88 20.96 1.39
C ALA A 11 7.97 19.97 2.13
N ALA A 12 7.67 18.84 1.48
CA ALA A 12 6.82 17.77 2.01
C ALA A 12 7.34 17.08 3.28
N LEU A 13 8.65 17.11 3.55
CA LEU A 13 9.28 16.51 4.73
C LEU A 13 9.76 17.58 5.74
N GLN A 14 9.50 18.87 5.49
CA GLN A 14 10.02 19.98 6.32
C GLN A 14 9.51 19.98 7.76
N GLY A 15 8.44 19.23 8.07
CA GLY A 15 7.90 19.08 9.41
C GLY A 15 8.43 17.88 10.20
N MET A 16 9.22 16.99 9.57
CA MET A 16 9.76 15.79 10.23
C MET A 16 11.15 16.07 10.82
N THR A 17 11.39 15.51 11.99
CA THR A 17 12.73 15.39 12.57
C THR A 17 13.59 14.43 11.75
N GLU A 18 14.91 14.50 11.94
CA GLU A 18 15.85 13.59 11.27
C GLU A 18 15.59 12.13 11.61
N ASP A 19 15.28 11.84 12.88
CA ASP A 19 14.95 10.50 13.36
C ASP A 19 13.65 9.97 12.74
N GLU A 20 12.62 10.81 12.60
CA GLU A 20 11.36 10.44 11.95
C GLU A 20 11.57 10.14 10.46
N MET A 21 12.37 10.95 9.77
CA MET A 21 12.72 10.71 8.37
C MET A 21 13.52 9.41 8.21
N GLU A 22 14.50 9.15 9.06
CA GLU A 22 15.27 7.91 9.01
C GLU A 22 14.38 6.69 9.28
N SER A 23 13.48 6.79 10.27
CA SER A 23 12.52 5.75 10.62
C SER A 23 11.58 5.43 9.45
N LEU A 24 10.99 6.46 8.82
CA LEU A 24 10.14 6.33 7.64
C LEU A 24 10.90 5.65 6.50
N VAL A 25 12.08 6.18 6.15
CA VAL A 25 12.89 5.68 5.03
C VAL A 25 13.28 4.21 5.26
N ARG A 26 13.69 3.86 6.48
CA ARG A 26 14.00 2.47 6.84
C ARG A 26 12.77 1.56 6.71
N ALA A 27 11.62 2.01 7.18
CA ALA A 27 10.38 1.24 7.14
C ALA A 27 9.90 0.98 5.70
N VAL A 28 9.89 2.01 4.85
CA VAL A 28 9.45 1.85 3.45
C VAL A 28 10.45 1.04 2.62
N PHE A 29 11.76 1.15 2.90
CA PHE A 29 12.76 0.28 2.26
C PHE A 29 12.58 -1.19 2.64
N ALA A 30 12.21 -1.48 3.89
CA ALA A 30 11.93 -2.85 4.32
C ALA A 30 10.74 -3.48 3.57
N GLU A 31 9.81 -2.66 3.08
CA GLU A 31 8.68 -3.08 2.23
C GLU A 31 9.05 -3.19 0.74
N GLY A 32 10.31 -2.93 0.37
CA GLY A 32 10.80 -3.05 -1.00
C GLY A 32 10.66 -1.77 -1.84
N ALA A 33 10.38 -0.63 -1.22
CA ALA A 33 10.47 0.66 -1.90
C ALA A 33 11.90 0.94 -2.39
N THR A 34 12.02 1.79 -3.41
CA THR A 34 13.29 2.30 -3.91
C THR A 34 13.39 3.79 -3.64
N THR A 35 14.58 4.37 -3.80
CA THR A 35 14.74 5.84 -3.72
C THR A 35 13.87 6.56 -4.75
N ALA A 36 13.59 5.95 -5.92
CA ALA A 36 12.71 6.52 -6.94
C ALA A 36 11.25 6.55 -6.48
N ASP A 37 10.78 5.53 -5.77
CA ASP A 37 9.43 5.45 -5.21
C ASP A 37 9.21 6.54 -4.14
N ILE A 38 10.16 6.64 -3.20
CA ILE A 38 10.17 7.69 -2.17
C ILE A 38 10.20 9.07 -2.84
N ARG A 39 11.04 9.23 -3.88
CA ARG A 39 11.14 10.47 -4.65
C ARG A 39 9.86 10.88 -5.34
N TRP A 40 9.10 9.90 -5.84
CA TRP A 40 7.83 10.16 -6.49
C TRP A 40 6.79 10.65 -5.48
N TRP A 41 6.57 9.92 -4.38
CA TRP A 41 5.52 10.24 -3.40
C TRP A 41 5.76 11.55 -2.66
N TRP A 42 6.96 11.70 -2.10
CA TRP A 42 7.37 12.91 -1.38
C TRP A 42 7.80 14.04 -2.34
N GLY A 43 7.87 13.73 -3.64
CA GLY A 43 8.06 14.69 -4.70
C GLY A 43 6.82 15.56 -4.96
N MET A 44 5.63 15.01 -4.66
CA MET A 44 4.35 15.70 -4.78
C MET A 44 4.15 16.75 -3.67
N SER A 45 3.30 17.74 -3.96
CA SER A 45 2.76 18.64 -2.96
C SER A 45 1.85 17.89 -1.98
N GLN A 46 1.60 18.49 -0.82
CA GLN A 46 0.68 17.92 0.16
C GLN A 46 -0.74 17.75 -0.45
N ALA A 47 -1.23 18.76 -1.17
CA ALA A 47 -2.56 18.71 -1.78
C ALA A 47 -2.71 17.59 -2.82
N GLU A 48 -1.66 17.29 -3.59
CA GLU A 48 -1.67 16.16 -4.53
C GLU A 48 -1.72 14.81 -3.80
N ARG A 49 -0.93 14.65 -2.73
CA ARG A 49 -0.99 13.45 -1.89
C ARG A 49 -2.36 13.28 -1.24
N ASP A 50 -2.88 14.34 -0.62
CA ASP A 50 -4.19 14.34 0.03
C ASP A 50 -5.28 13.93 -0.98
N SER A 51 -5.25 14.47 -2.19
CA SER A 51 -6.19 14.11 -3.26
C SER A 51 -6.15 12.61 -3.60
N ILE A 52 -4.96 12.01 -3.66
CA ILE A 52 -4.80 10.57 -3.91
C ILE A 52 -5.34 9.75 -2.74
N VAL A 53 -4.97 10.11 -1.50
CA VAL A 53 -5.40 9.40 -0.28
C VAL A 53 -6.92 9.46 -0.11
N GLU A 54 -7.51 10.63 -0.32
CA GLU A 54 -8.97 10.84 -0.22
C GLU A 54 -9.72 10.07 -1.29
N SER A 55 -9.24 10.09 -2.54
CA SER A 55 -9.85 9.35 -3.64
C SER A 55 -9.85 7.85 -3.37
N ASP A 56 -8.71 7.29 -2.94
CA ASP A 56 -8.60 5.88 -2.55
C ASP A 56 -9.50 5.52 -1.36
N SER A 57 -9.52 6.37 -0.33
CA SER A 57 -10.35 6.16 0.86
C SER A 57 -11.85 6.16 0.51
N ALA A 58 -12.29 7.07 -0.36
CA ALA A 58 -13.67 7.12 -0.85
C ALA A 58 -14.03 5.86 -1.63
N MET A 59 -13.15 5.38 -2.51
CA MET A 59 -13.35 4.14 -3.26
C MET A 59 -13.47 2.92 -2.34
N ARG A 60 -12.58 2.80 -1.34
CA ARG A 60 -12.61 1.70 -0.36
C ARG A 60 -13.86 1.73 0.50
N LEU A 61 -14.29 2.90 0.97
CA LEU A 61 -15.52 3.06 1.74
C LEU A 61 -16.75 2.68 0.90
N ALA A 62 -16.80 3.11 -0.36
CA ALA A 62 -17.88 2.73 -1.27
C ALA A 62 -17.93 1.22 -1.49
N ALA A 63 -16.78 0.58 -1.71
CA ALA A 63 -16.70 -0.88 -1.87
C ALA A 63 -17.13 -1.64 -0.60
N PHE A 64 -16.65 -1.21 0.57
CA PHE A 64 -17.06 -1.80 1.84
C PHE A 64 -18.57 -1.64 2.08
N SER A 65 -19.13 -0.46 1.79
CA SER A 65 -20.57 -0.21 1.87
C SER A 65 -21.34 -1.10 0.91
N HIS A 66 -20.86 -1.29 -0.32
CA HIS A 66 -21.48 -2.19 -1.30
C HIS A 66 -21.48 -3.64 -0.78
N PHE A 67 -20.36 -4.14 -0.27
CA PHE A 67 -20.26 -5.48 0.31
C PHE A 67 -21.23 -5.69 1.49
N CYS A 68 -21.33 -4.69 2.38
CA CYS A 68 -22.24 -4.79 3.53
C CYS A 68 -23.72 -4.66 3.14
N LYS A 69 -24.08 -3.65 2.32
CA LYS A 69 -25.48 -3.29 2.07
C LYS A 69 -26.10 -4.08 0.94
N ASP A 70 -25.38 -4.24 -0.16
CA ASP A 70 -25.93 -4.80 -1.39
C ASP A 70 -25.66 -6.30 -1.48
N LEU A 71 -24.52 -6.76 -0.95
CA LEU A 71 -24.16 -8.18 -0.88
C LEU A 71 -24.42 -8.83 0.49
N HIS A 72 -24.95 -8.06 1.44
CA HIS A 72 -25.34 -8.52 2.79
C HIS A 72 -24.22 -9.26 3.56
N MET A 73 -22.96 -8.89 3.33
CA MET A 73 -21.83 -9.42 4.10
C MET A 73 -21.80 -8.80 5.49
N ASP A 74 -21.41 -9.58 6.50
CA ASP A 74 -21.11 -9.02 7.81
C ASP A 74 -19.84 -8.14 7.72
N PRO A 75 -19.68 -7.14 8.61
CA PRO A 75 -18.55 -6.20 8.55
C PRO A 75 -17.17 -6.86 8.50
N LYS A 76 -16.97 -7.99 9.19
CA LYS A 76 -15.67 -8.68 9.23
C LYS A 76 -15.37 -9.37 7.90
N SER A 77 -16.38 -10.01 7.30
CA SER A 77 -16.26 -10.61 5.97
C SER A 77 -16.09 -9.55 4.89
N ALA A 78 -16.83 -8.43 4.96
CA ALA A 78 -16.67 -7.31 4.04
C ALA A 78 -15.26 -6.68 4.13
N PHE A 79 -14.70 -6.57 5.34
CA PHE A 79 -13.35 -6.06 5.55
C PHE A 79 -12.29 -6.97 4.91
N ARG A 80 -12.41 -8.30 5.10
CA ARG A 80 -11.54 -9.27 4.40
C ARG A 80 -11.69 -9.17 2.90
N LYS A 81 -12.92 -9.11 2.40
CA LYS A 81 -13.19 -8.97 0.97
C LYS A 81 -12.55 -7.72 0.38
N LEU A 82 -12.52 -6.61 1.14
CA LEU A 82 -11.82 -5.39 0.76
C LEU A 82 -10.32 -5.66 0.56
N HIS A 83 -9.65 -6.29 1.51
CA HIS A 83 -8.22 -6.64 1.41
C HIS A 83 -7.91 -7.68 0.30
N GLU A 84 -8.85 -8.58 -0.01
CA GLU A 84 -8.73 -9.49 -1.14
C GLU A 84 -8.83 -8.77 -2.50
N THR A 85 -9.62 -7.69 -2.55
CA THR A 85 -10.03 -7.07 -3.82
C THR A 85 -9.21 -5.82 -4.14
N PHE A 86 -8.82 -5.06 -3.13
CA PHE A 86 -8.16 -3.76 -3.26
C PHE A 86 -6.73 -3.85 -2.76
N ILE A 87 -5.86 -3.10 -3.43
CA ILE A 87 -4.54 -2.78 -2.93
C ILE A 87 -4.73 -1.66 -1.94
N ILE A 88 -4.30 -1.86 -0.70
CA ILE A 88 -4.55 -0.89 0.37
C ILE A 88 -3.21 -0.29 0.78
N TYR A 89 -3.16 1.04 0.76
CA TYR A 89 -1.98 1.82 1.14
C TYR A 89 -2.20 2.56 2.46
N SER A 90 -1.10 2.90 3.13
CA SER A 90 -1.08 3.70 4.34
C SER A 90 0.26 4.42 4.50
N ASP A 91 0.29 5.37 5.42
CA ASP A 91 1.54 5.96 5.90
C ASP A 91 2.36 4.94 6.71
N TYR A 92 3.68 5.09 6.64
CA TYR A 92 4.66 4.24 7.31
C TYR A 92 5.62 5.08 8.16
N PRO A 93 6.19 4.53 9.25
CA PRO A 93 5.95 3.17 9.77
C PRO A 93 4.52 2.98 10.31
N LEU A 94 4.02 1.75 10.25
CA LEU A 94 2.71 1.43 10.80
C LEU A 94 2.72 1.48 12.33
N GLU A 95 1.65 2.02 12.89
CA GLU A 95 1.45 2.11 14.33
C GLU A 95 1.32 0.71 14.98
N PRO A 96 1.88 0.48 16.19
CA PRO A 96 1.76 -0.81 16.87
C PRO A 96 0.32 -1.32 17.05
N ALA A 97 -0.64 -0.40 17.21
CA ALA A 97 -2.06 -0.71 17.30
C ALA A 97 -2.60 -1.40 16.04
N TYR A 98 -2.11 -1.00 14.86
CA TYR A 98 -2.50 -1.60 13.59
C TYR A 98 -2.14 -3.09 13.53
N PHE A 99 -0.93 -3.47 13.97
CA PHE A 99 -0.52 -4.87 13.99
C PHE A 99 -1.43 -5.73 14.88
N THR A 100 -1.75 -5.22 16.06
CA THR A 100 -2.63 -5.91 17.01
C THR A 100 -4.03 -6.10 16.43
N GLU A 101 -4.59 -5.06 15.81
CA GLU A 101 -5.89 -5.11 15.17
C GLU A 101 -5.91 -6.14 14.04
N MET A 102 -4.95 -6.07 13.11
CA MET A 102 -4.90 -6.97 11.96
C MET A 102 -4.69 -8.44 12.37
N GLN A 103 -3.83 -8.70 13.36
CA GLN A 103 -3.63 -10.04 13.90
C GLN A 103 -4.90 -10.59 14.56
N SER A 104 -5.63 -9.76 15.31
CA SER A 104 -6.92 -10.17 15.92
C SER A 104 -7.96 -10.57 14.87
N GLN A 105 -7.82 -10.05 13.65
CA GLN A 105 -8.63 -10.37 12.50
C GLN A 105 -8.07 -11.53 11.65
N GLY A 106 -6.96 -12.14 12.05
CA GLY A 106 -6.35 -13.30 11.39
C GLY A 106 -5.53 -12.97 10.15
N PHE A 107 -5.13 -11.71 9.97
CA PHE A 107 -4.18 -11.32 8.94
C PHE A 107 -2.75 -11.62 9.35
N THR A 108 -1.91 -11.89 8.36
CA THR A 108 -0.47 -12.08 8.52
C THR A 108 0.29 -10.81 8.11
N PRO A 109 1.58 -10.66 8.47
CA PRO A 109 2.37 -9.52 8.04
C PRO A 109 2.40 -9.31 6.52
N ASP A 110 2.31 -10.38 5.74
CA ASP A 110 2.26 -10.27 4.28
C ASP A 110 0.96 -9.63 3.77
N ASP A 111 -0.10 -9.58 4.57
CA ASP A 111 -1.40 -9.00 4.20
C ASP A 111 -1.54 -7.51 4.51
N TYR A 112 -0.59 -6.96 5.27
CA TYR A 112 -0.68 -5.58 5.75
C TYR A 112 -0.67 -4.58 4.60
N VAL A 113 -1.23 -3.40 4.86
CA VAL A 113 -1.21 -2.25 3.95
C VAL A 113 0.20 -2.00 3.41
N LEU A 114 0.32 -1.52 2.17
CA LEU A 114 1.60 -1.16 1.56
C LEU A 114 1.88 0.33 1.78
N PRO A 115 3.15 0.78 1.79
CA PRO A 115 3.46 2.20 1.84
C PRO A 115 3.00 2.93 0.57
N TRP A 116 2.47 4.14 0.71
CA TRP A 116 2.03 4.98 -0.41
C TRP A 116 3.13 5.21 -1.46
N GLU A 117 4.39 5.22 -1.04
CA GLU A 117 5.57 5.33 -1.89
C GLU A 117 5.56 4.33 -3.05
N LEU A 118 5.05 3.11 -2.82
CA LEU A 118 4.97 2.07 -3.85
C LEU A 118 3.82 2.27 -4.84
N GLY A 119 2.90 3.20 -4.58
CA GLY A 119 1.64 3.34 -5.30
C GLY A 119 1.79 3.49 -6.81
N ASN A 120 2.76 4.29 -7.27
CA ASN A 120 2.99 4.48 -8.70
C ASN A 120 3.54 3.23 -9.38
N ARG A 121 4.58 2.62 -8.82
CA ARG A 121 5.24 1.45 -9.42
C ARG A 121 4.30 0.26 -9.48
N ILE A 122 3.54 0.03 -8.39
CA ILE A 122 2.49 -0.99 -8.36
C ILE A 122 1.35 -0.65 -9.31
N GLY A 123 0.92 0.61 -9.36
CA GLY A 123 -0.13 1.06 -10.28
C GLY A 123 0.21 0.77 -11.74
N ILE A 124 1.46 1.08 -12.15
CA ILE A 124 1.98 0.77 -13.49
C ILE A 124 1.97 -0.75 -13.75
N TYR A 125 2.40 -1.56 -12.77
CA TYR A 125 2.39 -3.02 -12.89
C TYR A 125 0.97 -3.58 -13.06
N VAL A 126 0.04 -3.15 -12.21
CA VAL A 126 -1.36 -3.60 -12.22
C VAL A 126 -2.05 -3.19 -13.51
N GLN A 127 -1.77 -1.98 -14.01
CA GLN A 127 -2.30 -1.51 -15.29
C GLN A 127 -1.81 -2.40 -16.45
N LYS A 128 -0.52 -2.79 -16.46
CA LYS A 128 0.04 -3.72 -17.46
C LYS A 128 -0.60 -5.11 -17.36
N LEU A 129 -0.88 -5.59 -16.16
CA LEU A 129 -1.59 -6.86 -15.99
C LEU A 129 -3.05 -6.77 -16.46
N ALA A 130 -3.74 -5.67 -16.17
CA ALA A 130 -5.10 -5.45 -16.63
C ALA A 130 -5.20 -5.43 -18.16
N THR A 131 -4.21 -4.86 -18.87
CA THR A 131 -4.14 -4.91 -20.34
C THR A 131 -3.92 -6.32 -20.90
N ASN A 132 -3.35 -7.25 -20.11
CA ASN A 132 -3.14 -8.64 -20.51
C ASN A 132 -4.35 -9.55 -20.18
N GLY A 133 -5.41 -8.99 -19.60
CA GLY A 133 -6.67 -9.67 -19.33
C GLY A 133 -6.90 -9.98 -17.85
N LYS A 134 -8.12 -9.70 -17.38
CA LYS A 134 -8.57 -9.87 -15.99
C LYS A 134 -8.37 -11.29 -15.44
N GLU A 135 -8.56 -12.31 -16.28
CA GLU A 135 -8.43 -13.71 -15.89
C GLU A 135 -6.99 -14.09 -15.52
N GLN A 136 -5.99 -13.53 -16.21
CA GLN A 136 -4.58 -13.78 -15.88
C GLN A 136 -4.22 -13.19 -14.53
N PHE A 137 -4.72 -12.00 -14.21
CA PHE A 137 -4.51 -11.37 -12.91
C PHE A 137 -5.14 -12.20 -11.78
N GLN A 138 -6.39 -12.61 -11.95
CA GLN A 138 -7.09 -13.46 -10.97
C GLN A 138 -6.40 -14.82 -10.79
N ALA A 139 -5.89 -15.41 -11.86
CA ALA A 139 -5.13 -16.66 -11.79
C ALA A 139 -3.81 -16.48 -11.02
N GLN A 140 -3.09 -15.37 -11.22
CA GLN A 140 -1.84 -15.10 -10.50
C GLN A 140 -2.05 -14.77 -9.02
N MET A 141 -3.19 -14.18 -8.67
CA MET A 141 -3.55 -13.96 -7.26
C MET A 141 -3.95 -15.24 -6.54
N LYS A 142 -4.22 -16.34 -7.26
CA LYS A 142 -4.63 -17.60 -6.65
C LYS A 142 -3.51 -18.15 -5.76
N GLY A 143 -3.83 -18.36 -4.49
CA GLY A 143 -2.87 -18.82 -3.49
C GLY A 143 -2.36 -17.71 -2.56
N PHE A 144 -2.70 -16.45 -2.84
CA PHE A 144 -2.49 -15.34 -1.92
C PHE A 144 -3.77 -15.00 -1.17
N THR A 145 -3.60 -14.60 0.08
CA THR A 145 -4.68 -14.21 1.00
C THR A 145 -5.24 -12.83 0.70
N THR A 146 -4.42 -11.92 0.18
CA THR A 146 -4.80 -10.54 -0.15
C THR A 146 -4.08 -10.03 -1.40
N ALA A 147 -4.59 -8.94 -1.99
CA ALA A 147 -3.89 -8.25 -3.08
C ALA A 147 -2.50 -7.76 -2.64
N ASN A 148 -2.38 -7.28 -1.40
CA ASN A 148 -1.11 -6.83 -0.85
C ASN A 148 -0.11 -7.99 -0.65
N ALA A 149 -0.56 -9.16 -0.19
CA ALA A 149 0.31 -10.33 -0.08
C ALA A 149 0.87 -10.76 -1.43
N PHE A 150 0.03 -10.75 -2.47
CA PHE A 150 0.47 -10.99 -3.86
C PHE A 150 1.54 -9.98 -4.30
N LEU A 151 1.28 -8.68 -4.12
CA LEU A 151 2.21 -7.63 -4.55
C LEU A 151 3.51 -7.63 -3.76
N ARG A 152 3.45 -7.86 -2.45
CA ARG A 152 4.62 -7.99 -1.59
C ARG A 152 5.49 -9.17 -2.02
N HIS A 153 4.88 -10.29 -2.43
CA HIS A 153 5.62 -11.39 -3.05
C HIS A 153 6.32 -10.96 -4.34
N LYS A 154 5.60 -10.28 -5.25
CA LYS A 154 6.16 -9.79 -6.52
C LYS A 154 7.33 -8.81 -6.33
N LEU A 155 7.25 -7.93 -5.33
CA LEU A 155 8.35 -7.04 -4.92
C LEU A 155 9.56 -7.84 -4.40
N LYS A 156 9.33 -8.85 -3.54
CA LYS A 156 10.39 -9.71 -2.98
C LYS A 156 11.13 -10.51 -4.05
N VAL A 157 10.45 -10.93 -5.12
CA VAL A 157 11.06 -11.65 -6.26
C VAL A 157 11.54 -10.73 -7.38
N HIS A 158 11.50 -9.41 -7.19
CA HIS A 158 11.92 -8.39 -8.16
C HIS A 158 11.20 -8.43 -9.51
N GLU A 159 9.92 -8.83 -9.52
CA GLU A 159 9.05 -8.75 -10.70
C GLU A 159 8.34 -7.38 -10.82
N ILE A 160 8.40 -6.57 -9.75
CA ILE A 160 7.94 -5.18 -9.66
C ILE A 160 9.05 -4.31 -9.08
#